data_AF-A0A2V2Z0K0-F1
#
_entry.id   AF-A0A2V2Z0K0-F1
#
_cell.length_a   1.000
_cell.length_b   1.000
_cell.length_c   1.000
_cell.angle_alpha   90.00
_cell.angle_beta   90.00
_cell.angle_gamma   90.00
#
_symmetry.space_group_name_H-M   'P 1'
#
loop_
_entity.id
_entity.type
_entity.pdbx_description
1 polymer ?
#
loop_
_entity_poly.entity_id
_entity_poly.type
_entity_poly.pdbx_seq_one_letter_code
_entity_poly.pdbx_strand_id
1 'polypeptide(L)'
;MIVELGHSDSIIERWGSPGPQDQMPGFVDVSVLLNRKYSADEEEVVIITRWDSEEAWKGWEKSDVHIQMHRQGRTQQRPSFIKDIKVKLYHQKAARNGSISL
;
A
#
# COMPACT_ATOMS: atom_id res chain seq x y z
N MET A 1 0.29 6.81 4.95
CA MET A 1 1.33 6.58 5.96
C MET A 1 2.05 7.89 6.14
N ILE A 2 2.22 8.34 7.38
CA ILE A 2 2.95 9.58 7.69
C ILE A 2 4.33 9.20 8.21
N VAL A 3 5.37 9.82 7.65
CA VAL A 3 6.77 9.57 7.98
C VAL A 3 7.52 10.88 8.23
N GLU A 4 8.65 10.79 8.92
CA GLU A 4 9.61 11.91 9.03
C GLU A 4 10.09 12.35 7.64
N LEU A 5 10.37 13.64 7.50
CA LEU A 5 10.91 14.21 6.27
C LEU A 5 12.18 13.47 5.79
N GLY A 6 12.27 13.15 4.50
CA GLY A 6 13.41 12.45 3.91
C GLY A 6 13.39 10.92 4.06
N HIS A 7 12.29 10.33 4.54
CA HIS A 7 12.17 8.88 4.73
C HIS A 7 11.19 8.19 3.75
N SER A 8 10.46 8.96 2.93
CA SER A 8 9.49 8.39 1.98
C SER A 8 10.11 7.44 0.96
N ASP A 9 11.33 7.68 0.50
CA ASP A 9 12.01 6.83 -0.49
C ASP A 9 12.12 5.36 -0.05
N SER A 10 12.38 5.12 1.23
CA SER A 10 12.44 3.74 1.76
C SER A 10 11.09 3.01 1.67
N ILE A 11 9.98 3.74 1.82
CA ILE A 11 8.63 3.20 1.67
C ILE A 11 8.33 2.98 0.19
N ILE A 12 8.72 3.93 -0.66
CA ILE A 12 8.51 3.87 -2.11
C ILE A 12 9.26 2.69 -2.71
N GLU A 13 10.54 2.49 -2.37
CA GLU A 13 11.34 1.36 -2.86
C GLU A 13 10.73 0.02 -2.44
N ARG A 14 10.33 -0.09 -1.16
CA ARG A 14 9.71 -1.31 -0.63
C ARG A 14 8.41 -1.68 -1.33
N TRP A 15 7.53 -0.71 -1.58
CA TRP A 15 6.20 -0.96 -2.16
C TRP A 15 6.17 -0.87 -3.69
N GLY A 16 7.21 -0.30 -4.30
CA GLY A 16 7.41 -0.30 -5.75
C GLY A 16 8.09 -1.58 -6.27
N SER A 17 8.65 -2.39 -5.37
CA SER A 17 9.22 -3.69 -5.70
C SER A 17 8.14 -4.79 -5.73
N PRO A 18 8.31 -5.86 -6.54
CA PRO A 18 7.39 -6.98 -6.55
C PRO A 18 7.16 -7.60 -5.17
N GLY A 19 5.92 -7.89 -4.85
CA GLY A 19 5.50 -8.47 -3.57
C GLY A 19 4.74 -9.79 -3.73
N PRO A 20 4.55 -10.54 -2.63
CA PRO A 20 3.84 -11.81 -2.66
C PRO A 20 2.36 -11.69 -3.07
N GLN A 21 1.72 -10.54 -2.80
CA GLN A 21 0.35 -10.28 -3.22
C GLN A 21 0.21 -10.23 -4.75
N ASP A 22 1.28 -9.96 -5.50
CA ASP A 22 1.23 -9.74 -6.94
C ASP A 22 0.87 -11.02 -7.71
N GLN A 23 1.01 -12.19 -7.08
CA GLN A 23 0.66 -13.50 -7.65
C GLN A 23 -0.70 -14.01 -7.19
N MET A 24 -1.43 -13.23 -6.38
CA MET A 24 -2.72 -13.65 -5.83
C MET A 24 -3.84 -13.51 -6.87
N PRO A 25 -4.77 -14.48 -6.94
CA PRO A 25 -5.96 -14.33 -7.77
C PRO A 25 -6.73 -13.05 -7.42
N GLY A 26 -7.07 -12.27 -8.45
CA GLY A 26 -7.83 -11.03 -8.33
C GLY A 26 -7.04 -9.81 -7.88
N PHE A 27 -5.72 -9.92 -7.69
CA PHE A 27 -4.85 -8.75 -7.53
C PHE A 27 -4.82 -7.94 -8.84
N VAL A 28 -4.96 -6.62 -8.74
CA VAL A 28 -4.93 -5.71 -9.90
C VAL A 28 -3.60 -4.98 -9.96
N ASP A 29 -3.26 -4.20 -8.93
CA ASP A 29 -1.98 -3.51 -8.83
C ASP A 29 -1.71 -2.93 -7.43
N VAL A 30 -0.50 -2.41 -7.27
CA VAL A 30 -0.12 -1.45 -6.23
C VAL A 30 0.27 -0.13 -6.89
N SER A 31 -0.36 0.97 -6.47
CA SER A 31 0.10 2.31 -6.77
C SER A 31 0.70 2.94 -5.51
N VAL A 32 1.90 3.51 -5.63
CA VAL A 32 2.57 4.25 -4.56
C VAL A 32 2.58 5.73 -4.90
N LEU A 33 1.95 6.54 -4.05
CA LEU A 33 1.75 7.97 -4.26
C LEU A 33 2.44 8.75 -3.15
N LEU A 34 3.33 9.67 -3.52
CA LEU A 34 3.91 10.65 -2.61
C LEU A 34 3.07 11.93 -2.63
N ASN A 35 2.54 12.34 -1.48
CA ASN A 35 1.81 13.60 -1.35
C ASN A 35 2.79 14.77 -1.31
N ARG A 36 2.88 15.51 -2.42
CA ARG A 36 3.78 16.66 -2.57
C ARG A 36 3.35 17.92 -1.80
N LYS A 37 2.21 17.89 -1.10
CA LYS A 37 1.63 19.03 -0.37
C LYS A 37 1.07 18.64 1.00
N TYR A 38 1.66 17.64 1.67
CA TYR A 38 1.19 17.20 2.98
C TYR A 38 1.52 18.20 4.11
N SER A 39 2.80 18.42 4.36
CA SER A 39 3.33 19.23 5.47
C SER A 39 4.72 19.75 5.12
N ALA A 40 5.22 20.74 5.87
CA ALA A 40 6.61 21.18 5.80
C ALA A 40 7.57 20.27 6.59
N ASP A 41 7.06 19.56 7.60
CA ASP A 41 7.87 18.81 8.57
C ASP A 41 7.75 17.28 8.43
N GLU A 42 6.79 16.81 7.64
CA GLU A 42 6.45 15.39 7.48
C GLU A 42 6.10 15.07 6.03
N GLU A 43 6.22 13.79 5.68
CA GLU A 43 5.84 13.26 4.37
C GLU A 43 4.66 12.29 4.49
N GLU A 44 3.77 12.32 3.49
CA GLU A 44 2.71 11.33 3.37
C GLU A 44 2.94 10.46 2.13
N VAL A 45 3.04 9.15 2.36
CA VAL A 45 3.01 8.13 1.31
C VAL A 45 1.69 7.38 1.38
N VAL A 46 0.96 7.34 0.27
CA VAL A 46 -0.28 6.57 0.11
C VAL A 46 0.00 5.35 -0.74
N ILE A 47 -0.35 4.19 -0.22
CA ILE A 47 -0.26 2.92 -0.93
C ILE A 47 -1.70 2.52 -1.27
N ILE A 48 -1.99 2.36 -2.56
CA ILE A 48 -3.28 1.89 -3.04
C ILE A 48 -3.08 0.50 -3.61
N THR A 49 -3.62 -0.52 -2.93
CA THR A 49 -3.66 -1.88 -3.46
C THR A 49 -5.04 -2.13 -4.03
N ARG A 50 -5.14 -2.43 -5.32
CA ARG A 50 -6.41 -2.70 -5.99
C ARG A 50 -6.63 -4.19 -6.14
N TRP A 51 -7.86 -4.60 -5.86
CA TRP A 51 -8.37 -5.95 -6.04
C TRP A 51 -9.62 -5.89 -6.92
N ASP A 52 -9.83 -6.93 -7.72
CA ASP A 52 -11.01 -7.03 -8.60
C ASP A 52 -12.33 -7.21 -7.82
N SER A 53 -12.23 -7.72 -6.58
CA SER A 53 -13.35 -8.08 -5.70
C SER A 53 -12.95 -8.03 -4.23
N GLU A 54 -13.95 -7.91 -3.34
CA GLU A 54 -13.72 -7.99 -1.89
C GLU A 54 -13.36 -9.43 -1.48
N GLU A 55 -13.88 -10.43 -2.21
CA GLU A 55 -13.58 -11.84 -2.02
C GLU A 55 -12.11 -12.15 -2.30
N ALA A 56 -11.53 -11.60 -3.38
CA ALA A 56 -10.11 -11.72 -3.67
C ALA A 56 -9.23 -11.12 -2.57
N TRP A 57 -9.56 -9.90 -2.12
CA TRP A 57 -8.87 -9.28 -0.98
C TRP A 57 -8.98 -10.12 0.31
N LYS A 58 -10.16 -10.66 0.62
CA LYS A 58 -10.34 -11.57 1.77
C LYS A 58 -9.54 -12.87 1.62
N GLY A 59 -9.39 -13.36 0.39
CA GLY A 59 -8.52 -14.49 0.08
C GLY A 59 -7.06 -14.20 0.42
N TRP A 60 -6.58 -12.99 0.07
CA TRP A 60 -5.26 -12.51 0.46
C TRP A 60 -5.08 -12.39 1.98
N GLU A 61 -5.99 -11.72 2.68
CA GLU A 61 -5.91 -11.55 4.14
C GLU A 61 -5.86 -12.88 4.90
N LYS A 62 -6.48 -13.93 4.34
CA LYS A 62 -6.52 -15.28 4.91
C LYS A 62 -5.38 -16.18 4.44
N SER A 63 -4.55 -15.73 3.51
CA SER A 63 -3.45 -16.54 2.97
C SER A 63 -2.36 -16.75 4.03
N ASP A 64 -1.72 -17.92 3.99
CA ASP A 64 -0.61 -18.24 4.90
C ASP A 64 0.53 -17.23 4.76
N VAL A 65 0.79 -16.77 3.53
CA VAL A 65 1.83 -15.78 3.23
C VAL A 65 1.54 -14.46 3.93
N HIS A 66 0.33 -13.92 3.81
CA HIS A 66 -0.07 -12.69 4.49
C HIS A 66 0.01 -12.83 6.02
N ILE A 67 -0.54 -13.91 6.56
CA ILE A 67 -0.56 -14.17 8.01
C ILE A 67 0.87 -14.27 8.56
N GLN A 68 1.75 -15.00 7.87
CA GLN A 68 3.14 -15.16 8.27
C GLN A 68 3.90 -13.84 8.22
N MET A 69 3.72 -13.05 7.16
CA MET A 69 4.34 -11.72 7.05
C MET A 69 3.90 -10.80 8.19
N HIS A 70 2.60 -10.74 8.49
CA HIS A 70 2.12 -9.91 9.61
C HIS A 70 2.59 -10.44 10.97
N ARG A 71 2.71 -11.76 11.14
CA ARG A 71 3.26 -12.37 12.37
C ARG A 71 4.73 -11.99 12.58
N GLN A 72 5.56 -12.07 11.53
CA GLN A 72 6.96 -11.65 11.56
C GLN A 72 7.07 -10.14 11.78
N GLY A 73 6.22 -9.35 11.12
CA GLY A 73 6.17 -7.90 11.28
C GLY A 73 5.83 -7.44 12.69
N ARG A 74 4.96 -8.16 13.41
CA ARG A 74 4.64 -7.88 14.83
C ARG A 74 5.84 -8.06 15.77
N THR A 75 6.78 -8.93 15.41
CA THR A 75 8.02 -9.13 16.20
C THR A 75 9.10 -8.11 15.89
N GLN A 76 8.99 -7.38 14.78
CA GLN A 76 9.90 -6.30 14.44
C GLN A 76 9.40 -4.99 15.04
N GLN A 77 10.30 -4.23 15.65
CA GLN A 77 9.98 -2.87 16.07
C GLN A 77 9.70 -2.03 14.83
N ARG A 78 8.55 -1.36 14.79
CA ARG A 78 8.22 -0.41 13.74
C ARG A 78 9.33 0.66 13.68
N PRO A 79 9.86 0.97 12.49
CA PRO A 79 10.87 2.02 12.36
C PRO A 79 10.38 3.34 12.94
N SER A 80 11.25 4.04 13.68
CA SER A 80 10.91 5.28 14.42
C SER A 80 10.46 6.41 13.51
N PHE A 81 10.96 6.44 12.27
CA PHE A 81 10.59 7.45 11.27
C PHE A 81 9.14 7.32 10.82
N ILE A 82 8.45 6.21 11.08
CA ILE A 82 7.04 6.07 10.72
C ILE A 82 6.17 6.63 11.85
N LYS A 83 5.57 7.80 11.64
CA LYS A 83 4.74 8.52 12.62
C LYS A 83 3.32 7.98 12.70
N ASP A 84 2.67 7.73 11.57
CA ASP A 84 1.28 7.24 11.54
C ASP A 84 1.04 6.23 10.41
N ILE A 85 0.20 5.23 10.69
CA ILE A 85 -0.30 4.27 9.69
C ILE A 85 -1.82 4.21 9.83
N LYS A 86 -2.52 4.61 8.77
CA LYS A 86 -3.98 4.48 8.64
C LYS A 86 -4.29 3.59 7.45
N VAL A 87 -5.11 2.58 7.68
CA VAL A 87 -5.65 1.69 6.65
C VAL A 87 -7.12 2.02 6.45
N LYS A 88 -7.55 2.11 5.19
CA LYS A 88 -8.94 2.40 4.80
C LYS A 88 -9.32 1.48 3.64
N LEU A 89 -10.57 1.04 3.62
CA LEU A 89 -11.14 0.24 2.55
C LEU A 89 -12.17 1.05 1.79
N TYR A 90 -12.18 0.89 0.47
CA TYR A 90 -13.06 1.62 -0.43
C TYR A 90 -13.63 0.69 -1.48
N HIS A 91 -14.92 0.86 -1.80
CA HIS A 91 -15.50 0.28 -3.00
C HIS A 91 -15.44 1.31 -4.13
N GLN A 92 -14.77 0.99 -5.23
CA GLN A 92 -14.81 1.81 -6.44
C GLN A 92 -16.21 1.78 -7.05
N LYS A 93 -16.96 2.88 -6.93
CA LYS A 93 -18.33 2.99 -7.49
C LYS A 93 -18.37 3.49 -8.92
N ALA A 94 -17.34 4.20 -9.36
CA ALA A 94 -17.19 4.69 -10.73
C ALA A 94 -15.70 4.91 -11.06
N ALA A 95 -15.35 4.75 -12.33
CA ALA A 95 -14.06 5.15 -12.89
C ALA A 95 -14.25 5.56 -14.35
N ARG A 96 -13.33 6.37 -14.86
CA ARG A 96 -13.25 6.76 -16.27
C ARG A 96 -11.79 6.74 -16.68
N ASN A 97 -11.54 6.20 -17.87
CA ASN A 97 -10.21 6.24 -18.46
C ASN A 97 -10.08 7.51 -19.32
N GLY A 98 -8.84 7.99 -19.49
CA GLY A 98 -8.56 9.04 -20.47
C GLY A 98 -8.88 8.54 -21.88
N SER A 99 -9.37 9.44 -22.74
CA SER A 99 -9.76 9.10 -24.13
C SER A 99 -8.59 8.95 -25.09
N ILE A 100 -7.36 9.20 -24.62
CA ILE A 100 -6.13 9.11 -25.43
C ILE A 100 -5.26 8.04 -24.77
N SER A 101 -5.06 6.95 -25.49
CA SER A 101 -3.99 5.99 -25.21
C SER A 101 -2.70 6.53 -25.80
N LEU A 102 -1.61 6.53 -25.02
CA LEU A 102 -0.25 6.67 -25.55
C LEU A 102 0.19 5.36 -26.20
#